data_AF-A0A836TN77-F1
#
_entry.id   AF-A0A836TN77-F1
#
_cell.length_a   1.000
_cell.length_b   1.000
_cell.length_c   1.000
_cell.angle_alpha   90.00
_cell.angle_beta   90.00
_cell.angle_gamma   90.00
#
_symmetry.space_group_name_H-M   'P 1'
#
loop_
_entity.id
_entity.type
_entity.pdbx_description
1 polymer ?
#
loop_
_entity_poly.entity_id
_entity_poly.type
_entity_poly.pdbx_seq_one_letter_code
_entity_poly.pdbx_strand_id
1 'polypeptide(L)' 'MKQFNSRKLLITSLSIGSVIITVGLAIAFYFESIIQLGWHLLYFIALAIVTLVFPTIQYKLLNKEEISPMEE' A
#
# COMPACT_ATOMS: atom_id res chain seq x y z
N MET A 1 15.62 15.12 10.05
CA MET A 1 14.16 15.41 10.09
C MET A 1 13.38 14.89 8.88
N LYS A 2 13.93 14.83 7.64
CA LYS A 2 13.22 14.29 6.45
C LYS A 2 12.77 12.83 6.58
N GLN A 3 13.61 11.94 7.12
CA GLN A 3 13.29 10.52 7.31
C GLN A 3 12.10 10.27 8.26
N PHE A 4 11.89 11.14 9.26
CA PHE A 4 10.77 11.03 10.20
C PHE A 4 9.42 11.36 9.53
N ASN A 5 9.40 12.38 8.66
CA ASN A 5 8.21 12.72 7.87
C ASN A 5 7.91 11.64 6.83
N SER A 6 8.91 11.07 6.17
CA SER A 6 8.70 9.95 5.22
C SER A 6 8.13 8.72 5.91
N ARG A 7 8.59 8.36 7.12
CA ARG A 7 8.02 7.24 7.88
C ARG A 7 6.57 7.51 8.32
N LYS A 8 6.27 8.73 8.80
CA LYS A 8 4.91 9.12 9.18
C LYS A 8 3.96 9.12 7.98
N LEU A 9 4.45 9.56 6.82
CA LEU A 9 3.72 9.54 5.55
C LEU A 9 3.43 8.10 5.11
N LEU A 10 4.42 7.19 5.19
CA LEU A 10 4.25 5.77 4.89
C LEU A 10 3.21 5.10 5.82
N ILE A 11 3.27 5.36 7.12
CA ILE A 11 2.29 4.81 8.07
C ILE A 11 0.89 5.34 7.78
N THR A 12 0.77 6.63 7.44
CA THR A 12 -0.52 7.26 7.13
C THR A 12 -1.10 6.70 5.84
N SER A 13 -0.30 6.53 4.78
CA SER A 13 -0.77 5.97 3.51
C SER A 13 -1.16 4.50 3.66
N LEU A 14 -0.41 3.71 4.45
CA LEU A 14 -0.73 2.33 4.77
C LEU A 14 -2.06 2.23 5.53
N SER A 15 -2.27 3.12 6.50
CA SER A 15 -3.49 3.14 7.32
C SER A 15 -4.72 3.50 6.49
N ILE A 16 -4.64 4.56 5.67
CA ILE A 16 -5.73 4.98 4.78
C ILE A 16 -6.02 3.88 3.75
N GLY A 17 -4.99 3.31 3.13
CA GLY A 17 -5.14 2.21 2.17
C GLY A 17 -5.82 0.98 2.78
N SER A 18 -5.44 0.61 4.00
CA SER A 18 -6.07 -0.49 4.74
C SER A 18 -7.56 -0.24 4.97
N VAL A 19 -7.95 0.96 5.40
CA VAL A 19 -9.36 1.30 5.64
C VAL A 19 -10.18 1.21 4.35
N ILE A 20 -9.65 1.71 3.24
CA ILE A 20 -10.32 1.66 1.92
C ILE A 20 -10.54 0.21 1.50
N ILE A 21 -9.53 -0.66 1.66
CA ILE A 21 -9.64 -2.09 1.32
C ILE A 21 -10.71 -2.76 2.19
N THR A 22 -10.72 -2.51 3.50
CA THR A 22 -11.70 -3.13 4.41
C THR A 22 -13.14 -2.69 4.10
N VAL A 23 -13.36 -1.39 3.88
CA VAL A 23 -14.69 -0.85 3.52
C VAL A 23 -15.13 -1.37 2.16
N GLY A 24 -14.23 -1.40 1.18
CA GLY A 24 -14.51 -1.97 -0.15
C GLY A 24 -14.90 -3.44 -0.08
N LEU A 25 -14.19 -4.24 0.75
CA LEU A 25 -14.54 -5.63 1.00
C LEU A 25 -15.95 -5.73 1.58
N ALA A 26 -16.26 -4.97 2.63
CA ALA A 26 -17.54 -5.02 3.31
C ALA A 26 -18.71 -4.68 2.37
N ILE A 27 -18.53 -3.70 1.49
CA ILE A 27 -19.51 -3.36 0.46
C ILE A 27 -19.67 -4.51 -0.54
N ALA A 28 -18.57 -5.09 -1.03
CA ALA A 28 -18.63 -6.23 -1.96
C ALA A 28 -19.35 -7.43 -1.33
N PHE A 29 -19.07 -7.74 -0.05
CA PHE A 29 -19.77 -8.79 0.70
C PHE A 29 -21.27 -8.52 0.90
N TYR A 30 -21.66 -7.26 1.00
CA TYR A 30 -23.05 -6.88 1.22
C TYR A 30 -23.91 -6.92 -0.06
N PHE A 31 -23.35 -6.56 -1.21
CA PHE A 31 -24.10 -6.40 -2.46
C PHE A 31 -23.93 -7.54 -3.46
N GLU A 32 -22.87 -8.35 -3.37
CA GLU A 32 -22.55 -9.32 -4.43
C GLU A 32 -22.85 -10.78 -4.07
N SER A 33 -23.25 -11.56 -5.08
CA SER A 33 -23.38 -13.01 -4.95
C SER A 33 -22.00 -13.66 -4.80
N ILE A 34 -21.94 -14.84 -4.17
CA ILE A 34 -20.70 -15.58 -3.85
C ILE A 34 -19.77 -15.77 -5.08
N ILE A 35 -20.33 -15.91 -6.29
CA ILE A 35 -19.55 -16.10 -7.52
C ILE A 35 -18.81 -14.81 -7.93
N GLN A 36 -19.43 -13.67 -7.72
CA GLN A 36 -18.93 -12.34 -8.10
C GLN A 36 -17.94 -11.82 -7.04
N LEU A 37 -18.16 -12.22 -5.79
CA LEU A 37 -17.26 -12.04 -4.66
C LEU A 37 -15.85 -12.60 -4.91
N GLY A 38 -15.73 -13.75 -5.59
CA GLY A 38 -14.43 -14.36 -5.92
C GLY A 38 -13.57 -13.50 -6.84
N TRP A 39 -14.18 -12.83 -7.82
CA TRP A 39 -13.48 -11.91 -8.72
C TRP A 39 -13.05 -10.63 -8.00
N HIS A 40 -13.91 -10.09 -7.14
CA HIS A 40 -13.58 -8.94 -6.30
C HIS A 40 -12.47 -9.25 -5.29
N LEU A 41 -12.48 -10.45 -4.70
CA LEU A 41 -11.42 -10.89 -3.80
C LEU A 41 -10.05 -10.87 -4.50
N LEU A 42 -9.99 -11.36 -5.74
CA LEU A 42 -8.77 -11.33 -6.55
C LEU A 42 -8.27 -9.89 -6.77
N TYR A 43 -9.21 -8.97 -7.06
CA TYR A 43 -8.91 -7.55 -7.23
C TYR A 43 -8.36 -6.92 -5.94
N PHE A 44 -8.98 -7.21 -4.79
CA PHE A 44 -8.52 -6.71 -3.48
C PHE A 44 -7.17 -7.29 -3.07
N ILE A 45 -6.88 -8.55 -3.38
CA ILE A 45 -5.57 -9.16 -3.14
C ILE A 45 -4.49 -8.47 -3.99
N ALA A 46 -4.76 -8.25 -5.28
CA ALA A 46 -3.84 -7.52 -6.16
C ALA A 46 -3.61 -6.09 -5.65
N LEU A 47 -4.67 -5.40 -5.21
CA LEU A 47 -4.60 -4.06 -4.65
C LEU A 47 -3.76 -4.05 -3.36
N ALA A 48 -4.00 -5.00 -2.46
CA ALA A 48 -3.26 -5.14 -1.20
C ALA A 48 -1.76 -5.35 -1.46
N ILE A 49 -1.40 -6.24 -2.40
CA ILE A 49 -0.01 -6.47 -2.80
C ILE A 49 0.62 -5.17 -3.31
N VAL A 50 -0.06 -4.44 -4.21
CA VAL A 50 0.46 -3.16 -4.72
C VAL A 50 0.64 -2.15 -3.59
N THR A 51 -0.34 -2.02 -2.70
CA THR A 51 -0.25 -1.10 -1.55
C THR A 51 0.80 -1.48 -0.51
N LEU A 52 1.23 -2.75 -0.43
CA LEU A 52 2.30 -3.18 0.48
C LEU A 52 3.69 -3.09 -0.17
N VAL A 53 3.77 -3.40 -1.46
CA VAL A 53 5.03 -3.42 -2.23
C VAL A 53 5.45 -2.01 -2.63
N PHE A 54 4.53 -1.15 -3.05
CA PHE A 54 4.83 0.21 -3.50
C PHE A 54 5.50 1.09 -2.43
N PRO A 55 5.02 1.15 -1.17
CA PRO A 55 5.69 1.90 -0.11
C PRO A 55 7.08 1.33 0.21
N THR A 56 7.24 0.01 0.11
CA THR A 56 8.53 -0.68 0.35
C THR A 56 9.55 -0.34 -0.75
N ILE A 57 9.12 -0.28 -2.01
CA ILE A 57 9.95 0.17 -3.13
C ILE A 57 10.28 1.65 -3.00
N GLN A 58 9.31 2.50 -2.65
CA GLN A 58 9.54 3.93 -2.39
C GLN A 58 10.54 4.14 -1.26
N TYR A 59 10.44 3.37 -0.17
CA TYR A 59 11.41 3.41 0.92
C TYR A 59 12.81 2.99 0.46
N LYS A 60 12.95 1.91 -0.32
CA LYS A 60 14.25 1.46 -0.87
C LYS A 60 14.86 2.49 -1.82
N LEU A 61 14.06 3.14 -2.66
CA LEU A 61 14.53 4.19 -3.57
C LEU A 61 14.99 5.43 -2.80
N LEU A 62 14.19 5.88 -1.81
CA LEU A 62 14.53 7.04 -0.99
C LEU A 62 15.82 6.82 -0.16
N ASN A 63 16.04 5.60 0.33
CA ASN A 63 17.24 5.26 1.08
C ASN A 63 18.47 4.95 0.19
N LYS A 64 18.31 4.73 -1.12
CA LYS A 64 19.45 4.57 -2.05
C LYS A 64 20.08 5.91 -2.42
N GLU A 65 19.31 7.00 -2.48
CA GLU A 65 19.87 8.34 -2.70
C GLU A 65 20.76 8.82 -1.54
N GLU A 66 20.52 8.34 -0.32
CA GLU A 66 21.40 8.62 0.84
C GLU A 66 22.75 7.88 0.79
N ILE A 67 22.90 6.86 -0.09
CA ILE A 67 24.12 6.05 -0.24
C ILE A 67 24.68 6.22 -1.67
N SER A 68 24.70 7.44 -2.19
CA SER A 68 25.75 7.85 -3.11
C SER A 68 26.78 8.60 -2.27
N PRO A 69 27.83 7.94 -1.74
CA PRO A 69 28.98 8.72 -1.30
C PRO A 69 29.47 9.47 -2.54
N MET A 70 29.73 10.77 -2.37
CA MET A 70 30.57 11.51 -3.30
C MET A 70 31.84 10.68 -3.53
N GLU A 71 31.96 10.05 -4.68
CA GLU A 71 33.27 9.68 -5.22
C GLU A 71 33.85 10.98 -5.81
N GLU A 72 34.50 11.74 -4.93
CA GLU A 72 35.59 12.67 -5.29
C GLU A 72 36.93 11.93 -5.16
#